data_AF-A0A7Y2DZ35-F1
#
_entry.id   AF-A0A7Y2DZ35-F1
#
_cell.length_a   1.000
_cell.length_b   1.000
_cell.length_c   1.000
_cell.angle_alpha   90.00
_cell.angle_beta   90.00
_cell.angle_gamma   90.00
#
_symmetry.space_group_name_H-M   'P 1'
#
loop_
_entity.id
_entity.type
_entity.pdbx_description
1 polymer ?
#
loop_
_entity_poly.entity_id
_entity_poly.type
_entity_poly.pdbx_seq_one_letter_code
_entity_poly.pdbx_strand_id
1 'polypeptide(L)' 'FGVHKFILGYQQEGIILIAAWVIAFIIAMITCGIGTPLILIPSVIGIIEGIIYLTKSDEDFVQTYINNKKPWF' A
#
# COMPACT_ATOMS: atom_id res chain seq x y z
N PHE A 1 -0.86 -3.52 3.65
CA PHE A 1 -2.15 -3.76 2.95
C PHE A 1 -2.10 -3.09 1.58
N GLY A 2 -2.34 -3.84 0.50
CA GLY A 2 -2.25 -3.35 -0.90
C GLY A 2 -3.34 -3.90 -1.83
N VAL A 3 -4.37 -4.54 -1.28
CA VAL A 3 -5.46 -5.18 -2.06
C VAL A 3 -6.22 -4.17 -2.92
N HIS A 4 -6.41 -2.95 -2.42
CA HIS A 4 -7.09 -1.88 -3.14
C HIS A 4 -6.38 -1.51 -4.45
N LYS A 5 -5.04 -1.65 -4.53
CA LYS A 5 -4.28 -1.42 -5.77
C LYS A 5 -4.68 -2.41 -6.86
N PHE A 6 -4.92 -3.67 -6.49
CA PHE A 6 -5.39 -4.69 -7.43
C PHE A 6 -6.79 -4.40 -7.95
N ILE A 7 -7.67 -3.87 -7.10
CA ILE A 7 -9.04 -3.47 -7.49
C ILE A 7 -9.01 -2.31 -8.49
N LEU A 8 -8.08 -1.38 -8.31
CA LEU A 8 -7.89 -0.23 -9.19
C LEU A 8 -7.13 -0.57 -10.50
N GLY A 9 -6.71 -1.82 -10.69
CA GLY A 9 -5.93 -2.25 -11.86
C GLY A 9 -4.42 -1.99 -11.79
N TYR A 10 -3.91 -1.54 -10.64
CA TYR A 10 -2.49 -1.33 -10.34
C TYR A 10 -1.82 -2.64 -9.89
N GLN A 11 -1.73 -3.62 -10.79
CA GLN A 11 -1.18 -4.93 -10.46
C GLN A 11 0.30 -4.88 -10.06
N GLN A 12 1.12 -4.04 -10.70
CA GLN A 12 2.54 -3.95 -10.40
C GLN A 12 2.78 -3.38 -9.00
N GLU A 13 2.03 -2.35 -8.63
CA GLU A 13 2.16 -1.64 -7.36
C GLU A 13 1.58 -2.44 -6.21
N GLY A 14 0.47 -3.16 -6.47
CA GLY A 14 -0.04 -4.17 -5.55
C GLY A 14 0.99 -5.27 -5.25
N ILE A 15 1.70 -5.76 -6.27
CA ILE A 15 2.77 -6.76 -6.09
C ILE A 15 3.93 -6.17 -5.28
N ILE A 16 4.35 -4.93 -5.55
CA ILE A 16 5.42 -4.26 -4.78
C ILE A 16 5.03 -4.15 -3.31
N LEU A 17 3.80 -3.75 -2.99
CA LEU A 17 3.30 -3.64 -1.61
C LEU A 17 3.28 -4.99 -0.89
N ILE A 18 2.87 -6.07 -1.57
CA ILE A 18 2.90 -7.43 -1.01
C ILE A 18 4.34 -7.90 -0.83
N ALA A 19 5.20 -7.72 -1.83
CA ALA A 19 6.60 -8.12 -1.77
C ALA A 19 7.34 -7.40 -0.63
N ALA A 20 7.14 -6.09 -0.47
CA ALA A 20 7.72 -5.32 0.62
C ALA A 20 7.26 -5.84 2.00
N TRP A 21 5.98 -6.18 2.13
CA TRP A 21 5.45 -6.77 3.36
C TRP A 21 6.05 -8.16 3.64
N VAL A 22 6.16 -9.02 2.62
CA VAL A 22 6.76 -10.35 2.74
C VAL A 22 8.24 -10.28 3.11
N ILE A 23 9.01 -9.38 2.48
CA ILE A 23 10.42 -9.16 2.80
C ILE A 23 10.58 -8.69 4.24
N ALA A 24 9.78 -7.70 4.67
CA ALA A 24 9.81 -7.20 6.04
C ALA A 24 9.46 -8.32 7.06
N PHE A 25 8.50 -9.18 6.72
CA PHE A 25 8.12 -10.32 7.55
C PHE A 25 9.25 -11.36 7.67
N ILE A 26 9.90 -11.70 6.55
CA ILE A 26 11.05 -12.63 6.54
C ILE A 26 12.19 -12.07 7.40
N ILE A 27 12.51 -10.78 7.25
CA ILE A 27 13.54 -10.12 8.06
C ILE A 27 13.17 -10.16 9.54
N ALA A 28 11.92 -9.87 9.90
CA ALA A 28 11.46 -9.92 11.28
C ALA A 28 11.60 -11.34 11.89
N MET A 29 11.30 -12.39 11.12
CA MET A 29 11.45 -13.78 11.56
C MET A 29 12.92 -14.17 11.73
N ILE A 30 13.79 -13.83 10.78
CA ILE A 30 15.23 -14.18 10.82
C ILE A 30 15.95 -13.45 11.96
N THR A 31 15.53 -12.22 12.26
CA THR A 31 16.17 -11.37 13.29
C THR A 31 15.53 -11.50 14.67
N CYS A 32 14.73 -12.55 14.93
CA CYS A 32 14.02 -12.78 16.20
C CYS A 32 13.24 -11.54 16.69
N GLY A 33 12.57 -10.83 15.78
CA GLY A 33 11.74 -9.67 16.11
C GLY A 33 12.47 -8.32 16.18
N ILE A 34 13.76 -8.24 15.86
CA ILE A 34 14.44 -6.93 15.72
C ILE A 34 14.00 -6.22 14.43
N GLY A 35 13.67 -6.97 13.38
CA GLY A 35 13.17 -6.46 12.10
C GLY A 35 11.68 -6.09 12.09
N THR A 36 10.94 -6.34 13.17
CA THR A 36 9.51 -6.03 13.28
C THR A 36 9.15 -4.56 12.97
N PRO A 37 9.98 -3.56 13.31
CA PRO A 37 9.72 -2.17 12.94
C PRO A 37 9.63 -1.93 11.43
N LEU A 38 10.28 -2.75 10.58
CA LEU A 38 10.15 -2.62 9.12
C LEU A 38 8.73 -2.92 8.62
N ILE A 39 7.95 -3.73 9.34
CA ILE A 39 6.56 -4.06 9.00
C ILE A 39 5.65 -2.84 9.18
N LEU A 40 6.04 -1.87 10.02
CA LEU A 40 5.27 -0.66 10.25
C LEU A 40 5.23 0.24 9.00
N ILE A 41 6.29 0.26 8.19
CA ILE A 41 6.39 1.12 7.01
C ILE A 41 5.24 0.86 6.00
N PRO A 42 5.04 -0.37 5.48
CA PRO A 42 3.92 -0.65 4.57
C PRO A 42 2.55 -0.58 5.27
N SER A 43 2.50 -0.62 6.60
CA SER A 43 1.27 -0.47 7.37
C SER A 43 0.83 0.99 7.44
N VAL A 44 1.77 1.91 7.70
CA VAL A 44 1.52 3.36 7.72
C VAL A 44 1.08 3.87 6.35
N ILE A 45 1.72 3.41 5.27
CA ILE A 45 1.32 3.78 3.89
C ILE A 45 -0.15 3.41 3.64
N GLY A 46 -0.56 2.18 4.01
CA GLY A 46 -1.94 1.74 3.84
C GLY A 46 -2.96 2.54 4.67
N ILE A 47 -2.58 3.02 5.85
CA ILE A 47 -3.44 3.90 6.67
C ILE A 47 -3.59 5.27 6.01
N ILE A 48 -2.50 5.85 5.52
CA ILE A 48 -2.53 7.16 4.85
C ILE A 48 -3.40 7.07 3.60
N GLU A 49 -3.20 6.04 2.77
CA GLU A 49 -4.04 5.82 1.57
C GLU A 49 -5.50 5.59 1.94
N GLY A 50 -5.78 4.84 3.01
CA GLY A 50 -7.14 4.66 3.53
C GLY A 50 -7.81 5.97 3.93
N ILE A 51 -7.10 6.86 4.64
CA ILE A 51 -7.60 8.19 4.99
C ILE A 51 -7.84 9.02 3.73
N ILE A 52 -6.92 9.00 2.77
CA ILE A 52 -7.08 9.73 1.50
C ILE A 52 -8.34 9.24 0.77
N TYR A 53 -8.57 7.93 0.68
CA TYR A 53 -9.75 7.39 0.00
C TYR A 53 -11.06 7.76 0.70
N LEU A 54 -11.05 7.83 2.03
CA LEU A 54 -12.24 8.23 2.81
C LEU A 54 -12.50 9.74 2.80
N THR A 55 -11.47 10.56 2.61
CA THR A 55 -11.57 12.03 2.66
C THR A 55 -11.69 12.68 1.29
N LYS A 56 -11.51 11.93 0.20
CA LYS A 56 -11.56 12.43 -1.17
C LYS A 56 -12.95 12.26 -1.77
N SER A 57 -13.37 13.24 -2.57
CA SER A 57 -14.62 13.17 -3.33
C SER A 57 -14.53 12.13 -4.45
N ASP A 58 -15.64 11.48 -4.79
CA ASP A 58 -15.70 10.43 -5.82
C ASP A 58 -15.17 10.90 -7.18
N GLU A 59 -15.52 12.12 -7.61
CA GLU A 59 -15.06 12.70 -8.88
C GLU A 59 -13.53 12.88 -8.91
N ASP A 60 -12.97 13.39 -7.82
CA ASP A 60 -11.52 13.59 -7.66
C ASP A 60 -10.78 12.25 -7.58
N PHE A 61 -11.41 11.24 -6.96
CA PHE A 61 -10.88 9.89 -6.90
C PHE A 61 -10.80 9.27 -8.29
N VAL A 62 -11.89 9.31 -9.07
CA VAL A 62 -11.94 8.80 -10.44
C VAL A 62 -10.94 9.53 -11.32
N GLN A 63 -10.89 10.86 -11.26
CA GLN A 63 -9.92 11.63 -12.05
C GLN A 63 -8.47 11.27 -11.70
N THR A 64 -8.15 11.10 -10.42
CA THR A 64 -6.76 10.86 -9.98
C THR A 64 -6.33 9.41 -10.19
N TYR A 65 -7.13 8.44 -9.76
CA TYR A 65 -6.75 7.04 -9.68
C TYR A 65 -7.28 6.19 -10.83
N ILE A 66 -8.26 6.64 -11.60
CA ILE A 66 -8.77 5.90 -12.77
C ILE A 66 -8.25 6.56 -14.05
N ASN A 67 -8.45 7.86 -14.21
CA ASN A 67 -8.08 8.56 -15.45
C ASN A 67 -6.58 8.89 -15.53
N ASN A 68 -6.02 9.52 -14.49
CA ASN A 68 -4.61 9.91 -14.45
C ASN A 68 -3.67 8.80 -13.97
N LYS A 69 -4.23 7.65 -13.60
CA LYS A 69 -3.51 6.46 -13.14
C LYS A 69 -2.41 6.74 -12.09
N LYS A 70 -2.67 7.62 -11.11
CA LYS A 70 -1.68 7.94 -10.07
C LYS A 70 -1.56 6.76 -9.09
N PRO A 71 -0.44 6.00 -9.10
CA PRO A 71 -0.40 4.71 -8.41
C PRO A 71 -0.09 4.81 -6.92
N TRP A 72 0.51 5.90 -6.46
CA TRP A 72 0.91 6.12 -5.07
C TRP A 72 0.54 7.52 -4.62
N PHE A 73 0.07 7.64 -3.37
CA PHE A 73 -0.51 8.87 -2.81
C PHE A 73 -1.64 9.40 -3.68
#